data_AF-A0A9P1L0B7-F1
#
_entry.id   AF-A0A9P1L0B7-F1
#
_cell.length_a   1.000
_cell.length_b   1.000
_cell.length_c   1.000
_cell.angle_alpha   90.00
_cell.angle_beta   90.00
_cell.angle_gamma   90.00
#
_symmetry.space_group_name_H-M   'P 1'
#
loop_
_entity.id
_entity.type
_entity.pdbx_description
1 polymer ?
#
loop_
_entity_poly.entity_id
_entity_poly.type
_entity_poly.pdbx_seq_one_letter_code
_entity_poly.pdbx_strand_id
1 'polypeptide(L)'
;MQLTPAELHSLHELILSCVNTITNMALYKNQITDPELKSMIENQFPVHIQDYNMKVRFIKEANAPREKLNVPQLKINLQDFTSSPMETVPVTPRTNIQQLNDREIATGYLLTLKRAGREYAWSSMEATNPVLREFLKDAFTMACNHAYEVAQWLIQRGFYPLCPAPQTEINKVGSLYNEVQSSN
;
A
#
# COMPACT_ATOMS: atom_id res chain seq x y z
N MET A 1 -19.43 -0.90 -20.48
CA MET A 1 -18.07 -0.78 -20.97
C MET A 1 -17.62 -2.20 -21.20
N GLN A 2 -16.94 -2.48 -22.30
CA GLN A 2 -16.39 -3.82 -22.53
C GLN A 2 -14.94 -3.83 -22.05
N LEU A 3 -14.59 -4.80 -21.21
CA LEU A 3 -13.22 -5.05 -20.79
C LEU A 3 -12.55 -5.97 -21.81
N THR A 4 -11.27 -5.75 -22.06
CA THR A 4 -10.44 -6.76 -22.71
C THR A 4 -10.27 -7.98 -21.80
N PRO A 5 -9.93 -9.17 -22.33
CA PRO A 5 -9.62 -10.33 -21.49
C PRO A 5 -8.49 -10.07 -20.48
N ALA A 6 -7.47 -9.30 -20.87
CA ALA A 6 -6.35 -8.94 -19.99
C ALA A 6 -6.79 -8.06 -18.81
N GLU A 7 -7.63 -7.06 -19.07
CA GLU A 7 -8.22 -6.20 -18.02
C GLU A 7 -9.13 -7.00 -17.09
N LEU A 8 -9.94 -7.92 -17.63
CA LEU A 8 -10.80 -8.78 -16.83
C LEU A 8 -10.01 -9.71 -15.89
N HIS A 9 -8.96 -10.37 -16.40
CA HIS A 9 -8.10 -11.24 -15.58
C HIS A 9 -7.33 -10.43 -14.52
N SER A 10 -6.82 -9.25 -14.88
CA SER A 10 -6.14 -8.37 -13.92
C SER A 10 -7.10 -7.90 -12.82
N LEU A 11 -8.33 -7.51 -13.19
CA LEU A 11 -9.37 -7.15 -12.22
C LEU A 11 -9.78 -8.34 -11.35
N HIS A 12 -9.85 -9.55 -11.89
CA HIS A 12 -10.15 -10.75 -11.10
C HIS A 12 -9.14 -10.94 -9.96
N GLU A 13 -7.85 -10.92 -10.25
CA GLU A 13 -6.78 -11.06 -9.25
C GLU A 13 -6.81 -9.94 -8.21
N LEU A 14 -7.04 -8.70 -8.65
CA LEU A 14 -7.15 -7.54 -7.76
C LEU A 14 -8.38 -7.64 -6.85
N ILE A 15 -9.52 -8.09 -7.37
CA ILE A 15 -10.74 -8.29 -6.58
C ILE A 15 -10.54 -9.40 -5.56
N LEU A 16 -9.95 -10.53 -5.95
CA LEU A 16 -9.62 -11.62 -5.02
C LEU A 16 -8.69 -11.14 -3.91
N SER A 17 -7.71 -10.31 -4.26
CA SER A 17 -6.89 -9.66 -3.25
C SER A 17 -7.68 -8.76 -2.31
N CYS A 18 -8.61 -7.95 -2.83
CA CYS A 18 -9.44 -7.09 -1.99
C CYS A 18 -10.30 -7.93 -1.02
N VAL A 19 -10.82 -9.08 -1.45
CA VAL A 19 -11.53 -10.03 -0.57
C VAL A 19 -10.63 -10.46 0.59
N ASN A 20 -9.39 -10.86 0.30
CA ASN A 20 -8.41 -11.20 1.34
C ASN A 20 -8.11 -10.00 2.27
N THR A 21 -7.82 -8.83 1.70
CA THR A 21 -7.46 -7.63 2.48
C THR A 21 -8.59 -7.21 3.42
N ILE A 22 -9.81 -7.05 2.92
CA ILE A 22 -10.95 -6.58 3.72
C ILE A 22 -11.27 -7.59 4.83
N THR A 23 -11.24 -8.89 4.52
CA THR A 23 -11.48 -9.94 5.52
C THR A 23 -10.42 -9.92 6.63
N ASN A 24 -9.14 -9.80 6.25
CA ASN A 24 -8.05 -9.70 7.22
C ASN A 24 -8.13 -8.41 8.05
N MET A 25 -8.43 -7.26 7.44
CA MET A 25 -8.61 -6.01 8.19
C MET A 25 -9.75 -6.13 9.22
N ALA A 26 -10.84 -6.82 8.89
CA ALA A 26 -11.91 -7.07 9.84
C ALA A 26 -11.44 -7.92 11.04
N LEU A 27 -10.60 -8.94 10.81
CA LEU A 27 -9.95 -9.70 11.88
C LEU A 27 -9.01 -8.81 12.71
N TYR A 28 -8.16 -8.04 12.04
CA TYR A 28 -7.16 -7.18 12.67
C TYR A 28 -7.79 -6.19 13.64
N LYS A 29 -8.88 -5.52 13.24
CA LYS A 29 -9.61 -4.57 14.09
C LYS A 29 -10.04 -5.15 15.46
N ASN A 30 -10.27 -6.46 15.53
CA ASN A 30 -10.66 -7.16 16.76
C ASN A 30 -9.46 -7.55 17.63
N GLN A 31 -8.25 -7.59 17.07
CA GLN A 31 -7.04 -8.07 17.75
C GLN A 31 -6.02 -6.96 18.05
N ILE A 32 -6.14 -5.79 17.41
CA ILE A 32 -5.24 -4.66 17.66
C ILE A 32 -5.41 -4.14 19.08
N THR A 33 -4.28 -3.96 19.77
CA THR A 33 -4.22 -3.37 21.11
C THR A 33 -3.73 -1.92 21.11
N ASP A 34 -2.85 -1.55 20.17
CA ASP A 34 -2.34 -0.20 20.03
C ASP A 34 -3.41 0.76 19.44
N PRO A 35 -3.73 1.86 20.14
CA PRO A 35 -4.82 2.75 19.73
C PRO A 35 -4.52 3.52 18.43
N GLU A 36 -3.25 3.84 18.18
CA GLU A 36 -2.84 4.54 16.95
C GLU A 36 -3.00 3.62 15.74
N LEU A 37 -2.55 2.37 15.84
CA LEU A 37 -2.70 1.35 14.79
C LEU A 37 -4.18 1.08 14.52
N LYS A 38 -4.98 0.99 15.58
CA LYS A 38 -6.42 0.72 15.47
C LYS A 38 -7.11 1.84 14.71
N SER A 39 -6.89 3.08 15.13
CA SER A 39 -7.44 4.26 14.47
C SER A 39 -6.99 4.33 12.99
N MET A 40 -5.72 4.05 12.71
CA MET A 40 -5.20 4.00 11.34
C MET A 40 -5.96 2.98 10.48
N ILE A 41 -6.05 1.72 10.92
CA ILE A 41 -6.73 0.66 10.17
C ILE A 41 -8.23 0.96 10.02
N GLU A 42 -8.89 1.48 11.05
CA GLU A 42 -10.30 1.87 11.01
C GLU A 42 -10.58 2.98 9.99
N ASN A 43 -9.68 3.97 9.90
CA ASN A 43 -9.79 5.05 8.91
C ASN A 43 -9.55 4.57 7.48
N GLN A 44 -8.63 3.63 7.27
CA GLN A 44 -8.29 3.11 5.94
C GLN A 44 -9.32 2.07 5.44
N PHE A 45 -9.96 1.33 6.33
CA PHE A 45 -10.94 0.27 6.04
C PHE A 45 -12.06 0.64 5.05
N PRO A 46 -12.82 1.74 5.24
CA PRO A 46 -13.89 2.11 4.31
C PRO A 46 -13.38 2.40 2.89
N VAL A 47 -12.15 2.90 2.75
CA VAL A 47 -11.56 3.20 1.43
C VAL A 47 -11.25 1.90 0.68
N HIS A 48 -10.77 0.87 1.37
CA HIS A 48 -10.60 -0.47 0.79
C HIS A 48 -11.92 -1.11 0.34
N ILE A 49 -13.01 -0.87 1.08
CA ILE A 49 -14.35 -1.30 0.68
C ILE A 49 -14.81 -0.57 -0.59
N GLN A 50 -14.59 0.74 -0.66
CA GLN A 50 -14.92 1.52 -1.86
C GLN A 50 -14.16 1.00 -3.09
N ASP A 51 -12.84 0.79 -2.93
CA ASP A 51 -11.97 0.24 -3.96
C ASP A 51 -12.46 -1.11 -4.52
N TYR A 52 -12.82 -2.04 -3.62
CA TYR A 52 -13.42 -3.32 -3.98
C TYR A 52 -14.74 -3.16 -4.75
N ASN A 53 -15.65 -2.33 -4.23
CA ASN A 53 -16.97 -2.14 -4.85
C ASN A 53 -16.86 -1.50 -6.24
N MET A 54 -15.94 -0.55 -6.43
CA MET A 54 -15.66 0.03 -7.75
C MET A 54 -15.19 -1.04 -8.75
N LYS A 55 -14.26 -1.92 -8.37
CA LYS A 55 -13.82 -3.03 -9.23
C LYS A 55 -14.95 -3.99 -9.59
N VAL A 56 -15.80 -4.34 -8.62
CA VAL A 56 -16.97 -5.20 -8.86
C VAL A 56 -17.90 -4.56 -9.90
N ARG A 57 -18.13 -3.25 -9.82
CA ARG A 57 -18.94 -2.53 -10.81
C ARG A 57 -18.29 -2.46 -12.19
N PHE A 58 -16.97 -2.29 -12.28
CA PHE A 58 -16.25 -2.37 -13.55
C PHE A 58 -16.50 -3.70 -14.29
N ILE A 59 -16.66 -4.80 -13.56
CA ILE A 59 -16.97 -6.11 -14.15
C ILE A 59 -18.47 -6.29 -14.44
N LYS A 60 -19.35 -5.84 -13.53
CA LYS A 60 -20.79 -6.15 -13.61
C LYS A 60 -21.61 -5.16 -14.43
N GLU A 61 -21.18 -3.90 -14.53
CA GLU A 61 -22.01 -2.84 -15.11
C GLU A 61 -21.72 -2.61 -16.60
N ALA A 62 -22.78 -2.28 -17.34
CA ALA A 62 -22.70 -1.92 -18.75
C ALA A 62 -22.05 -0.55 -18.99
N ASN A 63 -21.68 0.22 -17.95
CA ASN A 63 -20.95 1.48 -18.04
C ASN A 63 -19.89 1.53 -16.92
N ALA A 64 -18.83 2.31 -17.11
CA ALA A 64 -17.85 2.49 -16.04
C ALA A 64 -18.47 3.23 -14.83
N PRO A 65 -18.03 2.96 -13.59
CA PRO A 65 -18.44 3.71 -12.43
C PRO A 65 -18.16 5.21 -12.62
N ARG A 66 -19.12 6.06 -12.21
CA ARG A 66 -18.97 7.52 -12.27
C ARG A 66 -18.33 8.12 -11.03
N GLU A 67 -18.39 7.41 -9.92
CA GLU A 67 -17.74 7.84 -8.68
C GLU A 67 -16.22 7.76 -8.82
N LYS A 68 -15.52 8.64 -8.11
CA LYS A 68 -14.07 8.58 -7.96
C LYS A 68 -13.71 7.87 -6.65
N LEU A 69 -12.60 7.15 -6.68
CA LEU A 69 -12.03 6.58 -5.46
C LEU A 69 -11.60 7.72 -4.54
N ASN A 70 -11.90 7.61 -3.25
CA ASN A 70 -11.39 8.55 -2.26
C ASN A 70 -9.91 8.27 -2.02
N VAL A 71 -9.02 8.97 -2.73
CA VAL A 71 -7.58 8.84 -2.54
C VAL A 71 -7.15 9.71 -1.35
N PRO A 72 -6.73 9.12 -0.22
CA PRO A 72 -6.28 9.89 0.93
C PRO A 72 -4.97 10.61 0.61
N GLN A 73 -4.77 11.78 1.21
CA GLN A 73 -3.50 12.50 1.13
C GLN A 73 -2.40 11.74 1.87
N LEU A 74 -1.15 11.93 1.43
CA LEU A 74 0.01 11.39 2.12
C LEU A 74 0.14 12.05 3.51
N LYS A 75 0.15 11.26 4.58
CA LYS A 75 0.40 11.76 5.94
C LYS A 75 1.85 11.54 6.33
N ILE A 76 2.49 12.59 6.84
CA ILE A 76 3.90 12.57 7.27
C ILE A 76 3.94 12.77 8.78
N ASN A 77 4.36 11.74 9.50
CA ASN A 77 4.46 11.68 10.96
C ASN A 77 5.91 11.51 11.44
N LEU A 78 6.83 11.09 10.56
CA LEU A 78 8.25 11.02 10.89
C LEU A 78 8.87 12.43 10.96
N GLN A 79 9.75 12.63 11.93
CA GLN A 79 10.55 13.86 12.08
C GLN A 79 11.87 13.79 11.30
N ASP A 80 12.39 12.58 11.07
CA ASP A 80 13.59 12.30 10.28
C ASP A 80 13.30 11.13 9.33
N PHE A 81 13.80 11.22 8.10
CA PHE A 81 13.58 10.24 7.03
C PHE A 81 14.74 9.25 6.85
N THR A 82 15.74 9.33 7.71
CA THR A 82 16.96 8.52 7.69
C THR A 82 17.34 7.97 9.04
N SER A 83 16.66 8.33 10.12
CA SER A 83 16.91 7.76 11.45
C SER A 83 15.63 7.22 12.10
N SER A 84 15.78 6.09 12.79
CA SER A 84 14.69 5.51 13.58
C SER A 84 14.66 6.13 14.98
N PRO A 85 13.50 6.54 15.50
CA PRO A 85 13.40 7.11 16.85
C PRO A 85 13.55 6.05 17.96
N MET A 86 13.47 4.76 17.60
CA MET A 86 13.63 3.62 18.51
C MET A 86 14.64 2.62 17.94
N GLU A 87 15.32 1.91 18.84
CA GLU A 87 16.20 0.80 18.46
C GLU A 87 15.42 -0.33 17.78
N THR A 88 16.08 -1.03 16.86
CA THR A 88 15.48 -2.15 16.14
C THR A 88 15.18 -3.32 17.07
N VAL A 89 13.94 -3.80 17.06
CA VAL A 89 13.49 -4.93 17.86
C VAL A 89 13.56 -6.21 17.01
N PRO A 90 14.42 -7.20 17.37
CA PRO A 90 14.46 -8.48 16.66
C PRO A 90 13.11 -9.20 16.66
N VAL A 91 12.87 -10.05 15.67
CA VAL A 91 11.65 -10.86 15.58
C VAL A 91 11.96 -12.28 15.22
N THR A 92 11.26 -13.20 15.89
CA THR A 92 11.19 -14.61 15.51
C THR A 92 9.73 -14.94 15.21
N PRO A 93 9.42 -15.60 14.09
CA PRO A 93 8.04 -15.99 13.77
C PRO A 93 7.44 -16.84 14.89
N ARG A 94 6.22 -16.50 15.33
CA ARG A 94 5.46 -17.33 16.27
C ARG A 94 4.71 -18.41 15.50
N THR A 95 5.03 -19.67 15.74
CA THR A 95 4.46 -20.83 15.01
C THR A 95 3.24 -21.47 15.70
N ASN A 96 2.93 -21.05 16.93
CA ASN A 96 1.75 -21.50 17.67
C ASN A 96 1.08 -20.28 18.34
N ILE A 97 0.00 -19.78 17.72
CA ILE A 97 -0.70 -18.56 18.15
C ILE A 97 -2.21 -18.76 18.09
N GLN A 98 -2.93 -18.08 19.00
CA GLN A 98 -4.39 -17.93 18.92
C GLN A 98 -4.82 -16.57 18.37
N GLN A 99 -3.96 -15.55 18.54
CA GLN A 99 -4.18 -14.18 18.09
C GLN A 99 -2.87 -13.56 17.59
N LEU A 100 -2.99 -12.68 16.61
CA LEU A 100 -1.91 -11.84 16.11
C LEU A 100 -1.61 -10.73 17.12
N ASN A 101 -0.35 -10.28 17.16
CA ASN A 101 0.01 -9.05 17.86
C ASN A 101 0.05 -7.86 16.88
N ASP A 102 0.14 -6.64 17.42
CA ASP A 102 0.13 -5.41 16.62
C ASP A 102 1.23 -5.36 15.56
N ARG A 103 2.44 -5.87 15.88
CA ARG A 103 3.56 -5.94 14.92
C ARG A 103 3.21 -6.85 13.74
N GLU A 104 2.67 -8.03 13.99
CA GLU A 104 2.29 -9.00 12.94
C GLU A 104 1.14 -8.47 12.09
N ILE A 105 0.15 -7.80 12.71
CA ILE A 105 -0.97 -7.15 12.02
C ILE A 105 -0.45 -6.06 11.09
N ALA A 106 0.34 -5.12 11.61
CA ALA A 106 0.91 -4.02 10.82
C ALA A 106 1.83 -4.56 9.70
N THR A 107 2.61 -5.61 9.99
CA THR A 107 3.48 -6.25 8.99
C THR A 107 2.67 -6.89 7.87
N GLY A 108 1.68 -7.73 8.21
CA GLY A 108 0.83 -8.40 7.22
C GLY A 108 0.06 -7.42 6.35
N TYR A 109 -0.45 -6.36 6.96
CA TYR A 109 -1.14 -5.30 6.25
C TYR A 109 -0.20 -4.49 5.34
N LEU A 110 0.99 -4.09 5.82
CA LEU A 110 1.99 -3.39 5.01
C LEU A 110 2.40 -4.20 3.78
N LEU A 111 2.67 -5.49 3.95
CA LEU A 111 3.07 -6.36 2.83
C LEU A 111 1.94 -6.51 1.81
N THR A 112 0.70 -6.62 2.28
CA THR A 112 -0.49 -6.64 1.42
C THR A 112 -0.61 -5.36 0.61
N LEU A 113 -0.43 -4.19 1.24
CA LEU A 113 -0.49 -2.89 0.55
C LEU A 113 0.62 -2.74 -0.49
N LYS A 114 1.87 -3.07 -0.15
CA LYS A 114 3.01 -3.01 -1.10
C LYS A 114 2.78 -3.91 -2.32
N ARG A 115 2.30 -5.14 -2.09
CA ARG A 115 1.99 -6.09 -3.16
C ARG A 115 0.84 -5.57 -4.02
N ALA A 116 -0.27 -5.15 -3.42
CA ALA A 116 -1.43 -4.61 -4.15
C ALA A 116 -1.08 -3.35 -4.96
N GLY A 117 -0.30 -2.43 -4.37
CA GLY A 117 0.18 -1.22 -5.05
C GLY A 117 0.98 -1.55 -6.32
N ARG A 118 1.92 -2.49 -6.23
CA ARG A 118 2.66 -2.98 -7.41
C ARG A 118 1.71 -3.48 -8.51
N GLU A 119 0.75 -4.32 -8.15
CA GLU A 119 -0.20 -4.89 -9.12
C GLU A 119 -1.13 -3.81 -9.71
N TYR A 120 -1.52 -2.80 -8.93
CA TYR A 120 -2.28 -1.64 -9.44
C TYR A 120 -1.47 -0.83 -10.45
N ALA A 121 -0.22 -0.49 -10.13
CA ALA A 121 0.65 0.22 -11.05
C ALA A 121 0.84 -0.58 -12.35
N TRP A 122 1.16 -1.87 -12.25
CA TRP A 122 1.32 -2.74 -13.40
C TRP A 122 0.06 -2.83 -14.26
N SER A 123 -1.08 -3.14 -13.65
CA SER A 123 -2.36 -3.25 -14.35
C SER A 123 -2.79 -1.93 -15.00
N SER A 124 -2.45 -0.78 -14.39
CA SER A 124 -2.75 0.53 -14.97
C SER A 124 -1.99 0.77 -16.29
N MET A 125 -0.77 0.25 -16.43
CA MET A 125 0.02 0.40 -17.64
C MET A 125 -0.55 -0.43 -18.79
N GLU A 126 -1.12 -1.60 -18.48
CA GLU A 126 -1.73 -2.52 -19.45
C GLU A 126 -3.20 -2.18 -19.79
N ALA A 127 -3.91 -1.42 -18.94
CA ALA A 127 -5.32 -1.08 -19.14
C ALA A 127 -5.49 -0.17 -20.37
N THR A 128 -6.17 -0.66 -21.40
CA THR A 128 -6.43 0.12 -22.63
C THR A 128 -7.61 1.07 -22.44
N ASN A 129 -8.53 0.75 -21.53
CA ASN A 129 -9.61 1.65 -21.16
C ASN A 129 -9.13 2.80 -20.27
N PRO A 130 -9.33 4.08 -20.65
CA PRO A 130 -8.81 5.22 -19.90
C PRO A 130 -9.47 5.39 -18.53
N VAL A 131 -10.75 5.05 -18.38
CA VAL A 131 -11.45 5.18 -17.08
C VAL A 131 -10.93 4.15 -16.08
N LEU A 132 -10.75 2.91 -16.54
CA LEU A 132 -10.14 1.86 -15.73
C LEU A 132 -8.68 2.20 -15.38
N ARG A 133 -7.91 2.69 -16.36
CA ARG A 133 -6.52 3.13 -16.15
C ARG A 133 -6.40 4.18 -15.07
N GLU A 134 -7.20 5.25 -15.13
CA GLU A 134 -7.19 6.30 -14.12
C GLU A 134 -7.62 5.78 -12.75
N PHE A 135 -8.66 4.93 -12.68
CA PHE A 135 -9.05 4.29 -11.43
C PHE A 135 -7.92 3.44 -10.83
N LEU A 136 -7.18 2.66 -11.62
CA LEU A 136 -6.07 1.85 -11.14
C LEU A 136 -4.89 2.71 -10.66
N LYS A 137 -4.66 3.87 -11.28
CA LYS A 137 -3.69 4.87 -10.79
C LYS A 137 -4.11 5.43 -9.43
N ASP A 138 -5.38 5.79 -9.27
CA ASP A 138 -5.93 6.26 -7.99
C ASP A 138 -5.79 5.17 -6.90
N ALA A 139 -6.10 3.91 -7.23
CA ALA A 139 -5.95 2.78 -6.31
C ALA A 139 -4.48 2.51 -5.94
N PHE A 140 -3.55 2.68 -6.89
CA PHE A 140 -2.11 2.67 -6.62
C PHE A 140 -1.72 3.76 -5.63
N THR A 141 -2.11 5.02 -5.88
CA THR A 141 -1.79 6.15 -4.98
C THR A 141 -2.37 5.93 -3.58
N MET A 142 -3.61 5.45 -3.48
CA MET A 142 -4.22 5.07 -2.20
C MET A 142 -3.37 4.02 -1.47
N ALA A 143 -3.01 2.91 -2.15
CA ALA A 143 -2.22 1.84 -1.54
C ALA A 143 -0.82 2.33 -1.11
N CYS A 144 -0.18 3.20 -1.90
CA CYS A 144 1.09 3.84 -1.56
C CYS A 144 1.00 4.70 -0.31
N ASN A 145 -0.01 5.56 -0.21
CA ASN A 145 -0.18 6.46 0.93
C ASN A 145 -0.51 5.69 2.22
N HIS A 146 -1.38 4.68 2.14
CA HIS A 146 -1.65 3.78 3.26
C HIS A 146 -0.40 2.99 3.69
N ALA A 147 0.37 2.47 2.73
CA ALA A 147 1.61 1.72 3.04
C ALA A 147 2.63 2.62 3.74
N TYR A 148 2.70 3.89 3.35
CA TYR A 148 3.57 4.86 4.01
C TYR A 148 3.15 5.12 5.46
N GLU A 149 1.85 5.32 5.74
CA GLU A 149 1.35 5.45 7.12
C GLU A 149 1.73 4.24 7.99
N VAL A 150 1.51 3.02 7.51
CA VAL A 150 1.83 1.79 8.26
C VAL A 150 3.33 1.62 8.44
N ALA A 151 4.14 1.95 7.43
CA ALA A 151 5.59 1.89 7.52
C ALA A 151 6.13 2.86 8.58
N GLN A 152 5.62 4.10 8.63
CA GLN A 152 6.00 5.07 9.67
C GLN A 152 5.69 4.54 11.08
N TRP A 153 4.51 3.95 11.27
CA TRP A 153 4.12 3.34 12.55
C TRP A 153 5.08 2.22 12.97
N LEU A 154 5.51 1.37 12.03
CA LEU A 154 6.49 0.31 12.28
C LEU A 154 7.89 0.86 12.60
N ILE A 155 8.32 1.92 11.90
CA ILE A 155 9.61 2.61 12.16
C ILE A 155 9.60 3.22 13.56
N GLN A 156 8.53 3.92 13.93
CA GLN A 156 8.37 4.53 15.26
C GLN A 156 8.38 3.50 16.40
N ARG A 157 8.12 2.22 16.10
CA ARG A 157 8.10 1.12 17.07
C ARG A 157 9.34 0.22 17.04
N GLY A 158 10.35 0.57 16.26
CA GLY A 158 11.56 -0.24 16.10
C GLY A 158 11.30 -1.55 15.34
N PHE A 159 10.15 -1.69 14.68
CA PHE A 159 9.77 -2.90 13.95
C PHE A 159 10.23 -2.89 12.49
N TYR A 160 10.64 -1.71 11.98
CA TYR A 160 11.18 -1.53 10.65
C TYR A 160 12.39 -0.59 10.72
N PRO A 161 13.59 -1.03 10.31
CA PRO A 161 14.79 -0.20 10.40
C PRO A 161 14.77 0.95 9.38
N LEU A 162 15.19 2.12 9.82
CA LEU A 162 15.47 3.30 9.00
C LEU A 162 16.86 3.83 9.37
N CYS A 163 17.78 3.82 8.41
CA CYS A 163 19.15 4.31 8.52
C CYS A 163 19.59 5.02 7.23
N PRO A 164 20.55 5.95 7.28
CA PRO A 164 21.10 6.56 6.07
C PRO A 164 21.98 5.56 5.32
N ALA A 165 22.08 5.71 4.00
CA ALA A 165 23.10 5.00 3.23
C ALA A 165 24.51 5.47 3.66
N PRO A 166 25.52 4.58 3.72
CA PRO A 166 26.88 4.99 4.06
C PRO A 166 27.42 6.02 3.07
N GLN A 167 28.04 7.10 3.57
CA GLN A 167 28.54 8.18 2.72
C GLN A 167 29.57 7.69 1.69
N THR A 168 30.36 6.68 2.05
CA THR A 168 31.33 6.03 1.15
C THR A 168 30.64 5.37 -0.05
N GLU A 169 29.46 4.75 0.15
CA GLU A 169 28.66 4.17 -0.92
C GLU A 169 28.00 5.24 -1.78
N ILE A 170 27.44 6.29 -1.17
CA ILE A 170 26.86 7.44 -1.88
C ILE A 170 27.90 8.05 -2.83
N ASN A 171 29.11 8.32 -2.34
CA ASN A 171 30.18 8.90 -3.15
C ASN A 171 30.59 7.99 -4.31
N LYS A 172 30.67 6.67 -4.06
CA LYS A 172 31.05 5.68 -5.07
C LYS A 172 29.99 5.57 -6.18
N VAL A 173 28.70 5.56 -5.83
CA VAL A 173 27.61 5.45 -6.80
C VAL A 173 27.41 6.79 -7.53
N GLY A 174 27.47 7.91 -6.80
CA GLY A 174 27.25 9.25 -7.34
C GLY A 174 28.25 9.64 -8.43
N SER A 175 29.51 9.19 -8.34
CA SER A 175 30.53 9.49 -9.35
C SER A 175 30.30 8.81 -10.71
N LEU A 176 29.39 7.83 -10.80
CA LEU A 176 29.06 7.15 -12.05
C LEU A 176 28.13 7.98 -12.95
N TYR A 177 27.35 8.90 -12.38
CA TYR A 177 26.28 9.62 -13.07
C TYR A 177 26.64 11.09 -13.29
N ASN A 178 26.35 11.63 -14.47
CA ASN A 178 26.53 13.04 -14.79
C ASN A 178 25.18 13.67 -15.16
N GLU A 179 24.98 14.94 -14.82
CA GLU A 179 23.79 15.70 -15.21
C GLU A 179 23.79 16.00 -16.72
N VAL A 180 22.63 15.92 -17.36
CA VAL A 180 22.45 16.37 -18.74
C VAL A 180 22.28 17.89 -18.73
N GLN A 181 23.28 18.61 -19.25
CA GLN A 181 23.17 20.05 -19.47
C GLN A 181 22.12 20.30 -20.56
N SER A 182 21.02 20.98 -20.20
CA SER A 182 20.01 21.41 -21.18
C SER A 182 20.46 22.74 -21.78
N SER A 183 20.66 22.79 -23.10
CA SER A 183 20.79 24.05 -23.82
C SER A 183 19.42 24.72 -23.84
N ASN A 184 19.26 25.82 -23.08
CA ASN A 184 18.09 26.70 -23.19
C ASN A 184 17.97 27.28 -24.61
#